data_AF-A0A523VCS2-F1
#
_entry.id   AF-A0A523VCS2-F1
#
_cell.length_a   1.000
_cell.length_b   1.000
_cell.length_c   1.000
_cell.angle_alpha   90.00
_cell.angle_beta   90.00
_cell.angle_gamma   90.00
#
_symmetry.space_group_name_H-M   'P 1'
#
loop_
_entity.id
_entity.type
_entity.pdbx_description
1 polymer ?
#
loop_
_entity_poly.entity_id
_entity_poly.type
_entity_poly.pdbx_seq_one_letter_code
_entity_poly.pdbx_strand_id
1 'polypeptide(L)'
;MNEKVIRNLGITLMVIIALYGFMRWQQNRSFEPAKPKGFNFKKITKKNTQKISVKSAKTDYALVKKNSKWQLNGIEVSSTEMDSLFDGLKDASI
;
A
#
# COMPACT_ATOMS: atom_id res chain seq x y z
N MET A 1 13.38 25.94 -55.80
CA MET A 1 13.45 25.31 -54.46
C MET A 1 14.37 24.10 -54.57
N ASN A 2 15.41 23.99 -53.74
CA ASN A 2 16.50 23.04 -53.98
C ASN A 2 16.08 21.62 -53.53
N GLU A 3 16.27 20.61 -54.37
CA GLU A 3 15.76 19.24 -54.14
C GLU A 3 16.31 18.62 -52.84
N LYS A 4 17.55 18.99 -52.47
CA LYS A 4 18.19 18.65 -51.19
C LYS A 4 17.44 19.23 -49.99
N VAL A 5 16.87 20.42 -50.11
CA VAL A 5 16.12 21.10 -49.05
C VAL A 5 14.77 20.40 -48.82
N ILE A 6 14.10 19.99 -49.90
CA ILE A 6 12.83 19.26 -49.85
C ILE A 6 13.04 17.87 -49.21
N ARG A 7 14.10 17.17 -49.60
CA ARG A 7 14.46 15.86 -49.01
C ARG A 7 14.82 15.96 -47.53
N ASN A 8 15.58 16.98 -47.13
CA ASN A 8 15.93 17.20 -45.72
C ASN A 8 14.72 17.58 -44.87
N LEU A 9 13.78 18.37 -45.41
CA LEU A 9 12.51 18.66 -44.75
C LEU A 9 11.66 17.40 -44.55
N GLY A 10 11.59 16.52 -45.56
CA GLY A 10 10.88 15.24 -45.45
C GLY A 10 11.46 14.31 -44.39
N ILE A 11 12.79 14.21 -44.31
CA ILE A 11 13.47 13.41 -43.27
C ILE A 11 13.22 14.01 -41.88
N THR A 12 13.30 15.33 -41.76
CA THR A 12 13.08 16.02 -40.47
C THR A 12 11.66 15.80 -39.95
N LEU A 13 10.65 15.88 -40.83
CA LEU A 13 9.26 15.58 -40.49
C LEU A 13 9.06 14.15 -39.98
N MET A 14 9.68 13.16 -40.65
CA MET A 14 9.60 11.76 -40.23
C MET A 14 10.21 11.53 -38.85
N VAL A 15 11.34 12.18 -38.54
CA VAL A 15 11.99 12.11 -37.22
C VAL A 15 11.10 12.71 -36.14
N ILE A 16 10.46 13.85 -36.41
CA ILE A 16 9.54 14.50 -35.44
C ILE A 16 8.33 13.60 -35.14
N ILE A 17 7.73 12.99 -36.18
CA ILE A 17 6.60 12.07 -36.02
C ILE A 17 7.00 10.84 -35.20
N ALA A 18 8.19 10.27 -35.46
CA ALA A 18 8.70 9.12 -34.72
C ALA A 18 8.95 9.45 -33.24
N LEU A 19 9.57 10.61 -32.95
CA LEU A 19 9.80 11.08 -31.58
C LEU A 19 8.49 11.33 -30.83
N TYR A 20 7.51 11.95 -31.49
CA TYR A 20 6.19 12.20 -30.89
C TYR A 20 5.45 10.89 -30.58
N GLY A 21 5.47 9.93 -31.51
CA GLY A 21 4.89 8.60 -31.29
C GLY A 21 5.55 7.86 -30.14
N PHE A 22 6.89 7.92 -30.05
CA PHE A 22 7.65 7.31 -28.97
C PHE A 22 7.36 7.95 -27.61
N MET A 23 7.31 9.28 -27.52
CA MET A 23 6.95 9.99 -26.28
C MET A 23 5.54 9.65 -25.82
N ARG A 24 4.56 9.59 -26.74
CA ARG A 24 3.18 9.21 -26.42
C ARG A 24 3.07 7.75 -25.97
N TRP A 25 3.82 6.85 -26.60
CA TRP A 25 3.88 5.44 -26.20
C TRP A 25 4.50 5.26 -24.81
N GLN A 26 5.55 6.02 -24.50
CA GLN A 26 6.18 6.03 -23.17
C GLN A 26 5.25 6.62 -22.11
N GLN A 27 4.50 7.69 -22.42
CA GLN A 27 3.50 8.26 -21.52
C GLN A 27 2.33 7.31 -21.24
N ASN A 28 1.88 6.53 -22.24
CA ASN A 28 0.88 5.49 -22.05
C ASN A 28 1.37 4.28 -21.24
N ARG A 29 2.68 4.15 -20.99
CA ARG A 29 3.25 3.18 -20.04
C ARG A 29 3.34 3.73 -18.61
N SER A 30 2.69 4.86 -18.33
CA SER A 30 2.64 5.42 -16.97
C SER A 30 1.95 4.43 -16.04
N PHE A 31 2.79 3.74 -15.27
CA PHE A 31 2.59 3.20 -13.92
C PHE A 31 1.16 2.73 -13.64
N GLU A 32 0.94 1.43 -13.76
CA GLU A 32 -0.04 0.81 -12.87
C GLU A 32 0.40 1.14 -11.44
N PRO A 33 -0.42 1.86 -10.63
CA PRO A 33 -0.10 2.05 -9.24
C PRO A 33 0.03 0.65 -8.65
N ALA A 34 1.17 0.36 -8.02
CA ALA A 34 1.38 -0.91 -7.35
C ALA A 34 0.19 -1.12 -6.42
N LYS A 35 -0.70 -2.07 -6.76
CA LYS A 35 -1.83 -2.41 -5.89
C LYS A 35 -1.22 -2.75 -4.55
N PRO A 36 -1.56 -2.04 -3.46
CA PRO A 36 -1.03 -2.37 -2.16
C PRO A 36 -1.37 -3.84 -1.93
N LYS A 37 -0.35 -4.66 -1.69
CA LYS A 37 -0.57 -6.04 -1.24
C LYS A 37 -1.45 -5.91 0.01
N GLY A 38 -2.71 -6.33 -0.08
CA GLY A 38 -3.68 -6.18 1.01
C GLY A 38 -3.07 -6.61 2.33
N PHE A 39 -3.46 -5.94 3.42
CA PHE A 39 -2.99 -6.29 4.74
C PHE A 39 -3.45 -7.72 5.06
N ASN A 40 -2.51 -8.66 5.11
CA ASN A 40 -2.83 -10.04 5.44
C ASN A 40 -2.89 -10.20 6.96
N PHE A 41 -4.06 -9.91 7.52
CA PHE A 41 -4.33 -10.04 8.96
C PHE A 41 -4.27 -11.48 9.46
N LYS A 42 -4.21 -12.51 8.59
CA LYS A 42 -4.08 -13.92 8.99
C LYS A 42 -2.83 -14.22 9.83
N LYS A 43 -1.80 -13.37 9.75
CA LYS A 43 -0.57 -13.51 10.58
C LYS A 43 -0.74 -12.96 12.00
N ILE A 44 -1.74 -12.11 12.24
CA ILE A 44 -2.02 -11.55 13.55
C ILE A 44 -2.82 -12.57 14.34
N THR A 45 -2.18 -13.21 15.31
CA THR A 45 -2.80 -14.19 16.19
C THR A 45 -2.52 -13.85 17.64
N LYS A 46 -3.35 -14.34 18.57
CA LYS A 46 -3.14 -14.18 20.02
C LYS A 46 -1.80 -14.72 20.54
N LYS A 47 -1.21 -15.65 19.78
CA LYS A 47 0.10 -16.26 20.07
C LYS A 47 1.25 -15.34 19.66
N ASN A 48 1.12 -14.66 18.52
CA ASN A 48 2.19 -13.86 17.94
C ASN A 48 2.10 -12.37 18.29
N THR A 49 0.95 -11.90 18.78
CA THR A 49 0.74 -10.49 19.10
C THR A 49 1.07 -10.23 20.57
N GLN A 50 2.07 -9.38 20.81
CA GLN A 50 2.51 -9.00 22.16
C GLN A 50 2.01 -7.61 22.59
N LYS A 51 1.73 -6.73 21.62
CA LYS A 51 1.27 -5.37 21.84
C LYS A 51 0.35 -4.92 20.70
N ILE A 52 -0.74 -4.25 21.04
CA ILE A 52 -1.61 -3.54 20.10
C ILE A 52 -1.67 -2.09 20.57
N SER A 53 -1.30 -1.14 19.71
CA SER A 53 -1.37 0.29 20.02
C SER A 53 -2.29 0.99 19.03
N VAL A 54 -3.29 1.67 19.56
CA VAL A 54 -4.17 2.54 18.77
C VAL A 54 -3.81 3.97 19.13
N LYS A 55 -3.32 4.71 18.13
CA LYS A 55 -3.01 6.12 18.25
C LYS A 55 -4.16 6.91 17.65
N SER A 56 -4.91 7.61 18.50
CA SER A 56 -5.91 8.59 18.08
C SER A 56 -5.35 9.99 18.26
N ALA A 57 -5.92 10.99 17.58
CA ALA A 57 -5.47 12.38 17.66
C ALA A 57 -5.49 12.96 19.09
N LYS A 58 -6.24 12.35 20.01
CA LYS A 58 -6.41 12.81 21.40
C LYS A 58 -5.99 11.78 22.46
N THR A 59 -5.81 10.52 22.08
CA THR A 59 -5.61 9.43 23.04
C THR A 59 -4.78 8.30 22.44
N ASP A 60 -3.83 7.83 23.22
CA ASP A 60 -3.00 6.68 22.90
C ASP A 60 -3.40 5.53 23.82
N TYR A 61 -3.97 4.47 23.23
CA TYR A 61 -4.29 3.24 23.95
C TYR A 61 -3.29 2.16 23.58
N ALA A 62 -2.69 1.53 24.60
CA ALA A 62 -1.79 0.40 24.41
C ALA A 62 -2.30 -0.82 25.19
N LEU A 63 -2.68 -1.86 24.44
CA LEU A 63 -2.89 -3.21 24.95
C LEU A 63 -1.55 -3.94 24.94
N VAL A 64 -1.08 -4.37 26.12
CA VAL A 64 0.18 -5.09 26.28
C VAL A 64 -0.08 -6.43 26.96
N LYS A 65 0.53 -7.50 26.43
CA LYS A 65 0.45 -8.83 27.05
C LYS A 65 1.56 -8.97 28.10
N LYS A 66 1.20 -9.08 29.38
CA LYS A 66 2.12 -9.34 30.50
C LYS A 66 1.67 -10.57 31.28
N ASN A 67 2.58 -11.48 31.59
CA ASN A 67 2.29 -12.70 32.38
C ASN A 67 1.07 -13.48 31.85
N SER A 68 0.98 -13.63 30.53
CA SER A 68 -0.14 -14.29 29.82
C SER A 68 -1.50 -13.59 29.92
N LYS A 69 -1.57 -12.39 30.49
CA LYS A 69 -2.77 -11.55 30.62
C LYS A 69 -2.65 -10.29 29.77
N TRP A 70 -3.77 -9.81 29.25
CA TRP A 70 -3.82 -8.55 28.51
C TRP A 70 -4.07 -7.38 29.46
N GLN A 71 -3.33 -6.30 29.27
CA GLN A 71 -3.48 -5.08 30.05
C GLN A 71 -3.70 -3.87 29.15
N LEU A 72 -4.72 -3.08 29.42
CA LEU A 72 -4.98 -1.78 28.80
C LEU A 72 -4.64 -0.70 29.82
N ASN A 73 -3.60 0.10 29.56
CA ASN A 73 -3.18 1.19 30.46
C ASN A 73 -3.04 0.74 31.95
N GLY A 74 -2.58 -0.48 32.18
CA GLY A 74 -2.38 -1.06 33.52
C GLY A 74 -3.57 -1.82 34.10
N ILE A 75 -4.74 -1.77 33.47
CA ILE A 75 -5.94 -2.51 33.88
C ILE A 75 -5.96 -3.86 33.15
N GLU A 76 -6.18 -4.95 33.90
CA GLU A 76 -6.34 -6.29 33.31
C GLU A 76 -7.63 -6.37 32.49
N VAL A 77 -7.52 -6.82 31.25
CA VAL A 77 -8.63 -7.00 30.31
C VAL A 77 -9.00 -8.47 30.28
N SER A 78 -10.30 -8.74 30.14
CA SER A 78 -10.82 -10.10 30.05
C SER A 78 -10.19 -10.85 28.87
N SER A 79 -9.62 -12.03 29.16
CA SER A 79 -9.05 -12.90 28.13
C SER A 79 -10.08 -13.33 27.09
N THR A 80 -11.37 -13.43 27.47
CA THR A 80 -12.47 -13.78 26.58
C THR A 80 -12.73 -12.70 25.54
N GLU A 81 -12.73 -11.43 25.97
CA GLU A 81 -12.93 -10.28 25.08
C GLU A 81 -11.77 -10.15 24.09
N MET A 82 -10.53 -10.41 24.55
CA MET A 82 -9.35 -10.40 23.68
C MET A 82 -9.35 -11.56 22.69
N ASP A 83 -9.77 -12.76 23.08
CA ASP A 83 -9.89 -13.89 22.17
C ASP A 83 -10.95 -13.63 21.08
N SER A 84 -12.10 -13.05 21.44
CA SER A 84 -13.11 -12.63 20.46
C SER A 84 -12.61 -11.56 19.49
N LEU A 85 -11.77 -10.61 19.95
CA LEU A 85 -11.13 -9.63 19.08
C LEU A 85 -10.21 -10.29 18.04
N PHE A 86 -9.38 -11.25 18.45
CA PHE A 86 -8.50 -11.97 17.52
C PHE A 86 -9.25 -12.87 16.55
N ASP A 87 -10.37 -13.45 16.96
CA ASP A 87 -11.20 -14.25 16.07
C ASP A 87 -11.91 -13.36 15.05
N GLY A 88 -12.47 -12.22 15.46
CA GLY A 88 -13.04 -11.23 14.53
C GLY A 88 -12.03 -10.64 13.53
N LEU A 89 -10.75 -10.49 13.93
CA LEU A 89 -9.68 -10.05 13.04
C LEU A 89 -9.30 -11.09 11.96
N LYS A 90 -9.56 -12.39 12.18
CA LYS A 90 -9.34 -13.41 11.15
C LYS A 90 -10.40 -13.35 10.05
N ASP A 91 -11.63 -12.99 10.43
CA ASP A 91 -12.77 -12.88 9.52
C ASP A 91 -12.81 -11.53 8.80
N ALA A 92 -12.13 -10.52 9.34
CA ALA A 92 -11.91 -9.23 8.68
C ALA A 92 -10.95 -9.36 7.49
N SER A 93 -11.49 -9.76 6.32
CA SER A 93 -10.81 -9.66 5.03
C SER A 93 -11.23 -8.36 4.35
N ILE A 94 -10.27 -7.48 4.04
CA ILE A 94 -10.43 -6.30 3.17
C ILE A 94 -9.79 -6.60 1.82
#